data_AF-A0A1Q5XDP1-F1
#
_entry.id   AF-A0A1Q5XDP1-F1
#
_cell.length_a   1.000
_cell.length_b   1.000
_cell.length_c   1.000
_cell.angle_alpha   90.00
_cell.angle_beta   90.00
_cell.angle_gamma   90.00
#
_symmetry.space_group_name_H-M   'P 1'
#
loop_
_entity.id
_entity.type
_entity.pdbx_description
1 polymer ?
#
loop_
_entity_poly.entity_id
_entity_poly.type
_entity_poly.pdbx_seq_one_letter_code
_entity_poly.pdbx_strand_id
1 'polypeptide(L)'
;MTLLPQQHVIENILQSKMRGKVTYSGNLSASSALNLTYVKPFDHPSGKGYQRPVDNKRCNDFAMFLSKGENSLFTPILLNAEAQWEFSSYDKNRPAFGRLICKNRASLMDGQHRLGGIERYTKDTNSDMQIPFLAFHFLDEDEEMKLFDTINTKAKGIGTSLSRYLRRDSDDNSWIATELITRGDSPFHFIGSLTGKRNAGRHVTLQNLYKVLEILFKSVPMFHLTKEEKLMLVLV
;
A
#
# COMPACT_ATOMS: atom_id res chain seq x y z
N MET A 1 10.44 -20.26 -22.63
CA MET A 1 10.69 -18.80 -22.69
C MET A 1 9.95 -18.24 -23.88
N THR A 2 8.88 -17.49 -23.66
CA THR A 2 8.13 -16.78 -24.71
C THR A 2 8.74 -15.39 -24.84
N LEU A 3 9.42 -15.13 -25.96
CA LEU A 3 9.91 -13.79 -26.31
C LEU A 3 8.71 -12.84 -26.42
N LEU A 4 8.87 -11.59 -25.96
CA LEU A 4 7.83 -10.57 -26.13
C LEU A 4 7.61 -10.33 -27.64
N PRO A 5 6.36 -10.38 -28.13
CA PRO A 5 6.07 -10.23 -29.57
C PRO A 5 6.38 -8.83 -30.12
N GLN A 6 6.59 -7.84 -29.24
CA GLN A 6 6.97 -6.47 -29.59
C GLN A 6 7.96 -5.94 -28.55
N GLN A 7 9.07 -5.35 -29.01
CA GLN A 7 10.07 -4.72 -28.16
C GLN A 7 9.42 -3.54 -27.41
N HIS A 8 9.25 -3.69 -26.10
CA HIS A 8 8.66 -2.65 -25.26
C HIS A 8 9.75 -1.70 -24.78
N VAL A 9 9.49 -0.40 -24.91
CA VAL A 9 10.37 0.65 -24.43
C VAL A 9 9.64 1.45 -23.35
N ILE A 10 10.30 1.64 -22.21
CA ILE A 10 9.80 2.49 -21.13
C ILE A 10 10.64 3.76 -21.11
N GLU A 11 10.02 4.90 -21.37
CA GLU A 11 10.69 6.19 -21.43
C GLU A 11 10.69 6.87 -20.03
N ASN A 12 11.53 7.89 -19.85
CA ASN A 12 11.65 8.73 -18.65
C ASN A 12 12.02 7.95 -17.37
N ILE A 13 13.00 7.06 -17.50
CA ILE A 13 13.51 6.22 -16.42
C ILE A 13 14.66 6.90 -15.70
N LEU A 14 14.61 6.83 -14.37
CA LEU A 14 15.74 7.12 -13.51
C LEU A 14 16.44 5.81 -13.11
N GLN A 15 17.69 5.65 -13.52
CA GLN A 15 18.60 4.61 -13.02
C GLN A 15 19.22 5.08 -11.70
N SER A 16 19.33 4.19 -10.73
CA SER A 16 19.94 4.46 -9.43
C SER A 16 20.67 3.23 -8.89
N LYS A 17 21.39 3.40 -7.78
CA LYS A 17 22.03 2.30 -7.05
C LYS A 17 21.49 2.23 -5.63
N MET A 18 21.04 1.05 -5.21
CA MET A 18 20.62 0.76 -3.85
C MET A 18 21.46 -0.38 -3.29
N ARG A 19 22.34 -0.07 -2.32
CA ARG A 19 23.27 -1.03 -1.70
C ARG A 19 23.99 -1.94 -2.70
N GLY A 20 24.51 -1.35 -3.78
CA GLY A 20 25.23 -2.08 -4.83
C GLY A 20 24.36 -2.72 -5.92
N LYS A 21 23.03 -2.73 -5.76
CA LYS A 21 22.10 -3.19 -6.80
C LYS A 21 21.66 -2.03 -7.69
N VAL A 22 21.63 -2.24 -9.00
CA VAL A 22 21.08 -1.27 -9.96
C VAL A 22 19.57 -1.33 -9.90
N THR A 23 18.93 -0.17 -9.81
CA THR A 23 17.48 -0.01 -9.78
C THR A 23 17.01 0.96 -10.84
N TYR A 24 15.78 0.80 -11.28
CA TYR A 24 15.09 1.66 -12.23
C TYR A 24 13.76 2.12 -11.62
N SER A 25 13.47 3.41 -11.71
CA SER A 25 12.17 3.96 -11.31
C SER A 25 11.57 4.80 -12.44
N GLY A 26 10.25 4.67 -12.62
CA GLY A 26 9.51 5.39 -13.63
C GLY A 26 8.03 5.05 -13.57
N ASN A 27 7.32 5.28 -14.68
CA ASN A 27 5.91 4.94 -14.83
C ASN A 27 5.69 4.05 -16.06
N LEU A 28 4.67 3.21 -15.99
CA LEU A 28 4.21 2.32 -17.06
C LEU A 28 2.73 2.55 -17.30
N SER A 29 2.24 2.49 -18.54
CA SER A 29 0.79 2.38 -18.76
C SER A 29 0.26 1.09 -18.14
N ALA A 30 -1.02 1.07 -17.76
CA ALA A 30 -1.65 -0.13 -17.21
C ALA A 30 -1.53 -1.34 -18.15
N SER A 31 -1.74 -1.12 -19.45
CA SER A 31 -1.54 -2.14 -20.49
C SER A 31 -0.09 -2.66 -20.52
N SER A 32 0.90 -1.77 -20.45
CA SER A 32 2.32 -2.16 -20.43
C SER A 32 2.65 -2.95 -19.17
N ALA A 33 2.18 -2.52 -18.00
CA ALA A 33 2.45 -3.23 -16.74
C ALA A 33 1.86 -4.65 -16.75
N LEU A 34 0.64 -4.84 -17.29
CA LEU A 34 0.02 -6.16 -17.40
C LEU A 34 0.76 -7.08 -18.37
N ASN A 35 1.23 -6.53 -19.50
CA ASN A 35 1.96 -7.30 -20.51
C ASN A 35 3.41 -7.60 -20.10
N LEU A 36 4.07 -6.67 -19.41
CA LEU A 36 5.49 -6.73 -19.07
C LEU A 36 5.79 -7.41 -17.74
N THR A 37 4.80 -7.79 -16.96
CA THR A 37 5.03 -8.38 -15.63
C THR A 37 4.41 -9.75 -15.51
N TYR A 38 5.01 -10.63 -14.69
CA TYR A 38 4.47 -11.95 -14.38
C TYR A 38 4.69 -12.28 -12.90
N VAL A 39 3.87 -13.17 -12.34
CA VAL A 39 4.00 -13.62 -10.94
C VAL A 39 4.61 -15.02 -10.88
N LYS A 40 5.34 -15.32 -9.80
CA LYS A 40 5.90 -16.65 -9.52
C LYS A 40 5.04 -17.35 -8.46
N PRO A 41 4.01 -18.12 -8.85
CA PRO A 41 3.07 -18.73 -7.90
C PRO A 41 3.79 -19.75 -7.03
N PHE A 42 3.38 -19.93 -5.77
CA PHE A 42 4.06 -20.79 -4.79
C PHE A 42 4.26 -22.25 -5.25
N ASP A 43 3.37 -22.74 -6.11
CA ASP A 43 3.36 -24.09 -6.69
C ASP A 43 4.03 -24.13 -8.07
N HIS A 44 4.88 -23.15 -8.41
CA HIS A 44 5.58 -23.12 -9.68
C HIS A 44 6.40 -24.43 -9.92
N PRO A 45 6.31 -25.06 -11.11
CA PRO A 45 6.94 -26.36 -11.37
C PRO A 45 8.46 -26.44 -11.15
N SER A 46 9.15 -25.29 -11.17
CA SER A 46 10.59 -25.24 -10.85
C SER A 46 10.91 -25.41 -9.36
N GLY A 47 9.91 -25.41 -8.47
CA GLY A 47 10.10 -25.42 -7.02
C GLY A 47 10.57 -24.06 -6.44
N LYS A 48 10.58 -23.01 -7.26
CA LYS A 48 11.08 -21.66 -6.91
C LYS A 48 9.98 -20.60 -6.86
N GLY A 49 8.74 -21.08 -6.77
CA GLY A 49 7.56 -20.26 -6.54
C GLY A 49 7.46 -19.76 -5.11
N TYR A 50 6.95 -18.54 -4.90
CA TYR A 50 6.79 -18.00 -3.54
C TYR A 50 5.52 -17.15 -3.34
N GLN A 51 4.84 -16.75 -4.41
CA GLN A 51 3.68 -15.87 -4.32
C GLN A 51 2.40 -16.65 -4.08
N ARG A 52 1.58 -16.16 -3.13
CA ARG A 52 0.24 -16.69 -2.89
C ARG A 52 -0.70 -16.45 -4.08
N PRO A 53 -1.75 -17.27 -4.23
CA PRO A 53 -2.81 -17.02 -5.19
C PRO A 53 -3.41 -15.61 -5.04
N VAL A 54 -3.89 -15.05 -6.16
CA VAL A 54 -4.55 -13.75 -6.18
C VAL A 54 -5.88 -13.83 -5.45
N ASP A 55 -6.10 -12.91 -4.52
CA ASP A 55 -7.39 -12.72 -3.85
C ASP A 55 -8.25 -11.72 -4.64
N ASN A 56 -9.30 -12.23 -5.30
CA ASN A 56 -10.23 -11.42 -6.09
C ASN A 56 -10.92 -10.32 -5.28
N LYS A 57 -11.21 -10.55 -4.00
CA LYS A 57 -11.82 -9.53 -3.14
C LYS A 57 -10.86 -8.35 -3.00
N ARG A 58 -9.57 -8.60 -2.80
CA ARG A 58 -8.56 -7.54 -2.67
C ARG A 58 -8.37 -6.76 -3.97
N CYS A 59 -8.43 -7.42 -5.12
CA CYS A 59 -8.43 -6.75 -6.41
C CYS A 59 -9.65 -5.83 -6.55
N ASN A 60 -10.85 -6.32 -6.18
CA ASN A 60 -12.08 -5.51 -6.22
C ASN A 60 -12.01 -4.33 -5.25
N ASP A 61 -11.55 -4.55 -4.03
CA ASP A 61 -11.35 -3.49 -3.03
C ASP A 61 -10.40 -2.41 -3.57
N PHE A 62 -9.34 -2.82 -4.30
CA PHE A 62 -8.41 -1.87 -4.92
C PHE A 62 -9.03 -1.14 -6.12
N ALA A 63 -9.81 -1.81 -6.97
CA ALA A 63 -10.54 -1.16 -8.06
C ALA A 63 -11.54 -0.11 -7.52
N MET A 64 -12.28 -0.44 -6.46
CA MET A 64 -13.16 0.50 -5.76
C MET A 64 -12.39 1.66 -5.12
N PHE A 65 -11.18 1.40 -4.62
CA PHE A 65 -10.30 2.45 -4.12
C PHE A 65 -9.89 3.43 -5.22
N LEU A 66 -9.57 2.96 -6.43
CA LEU A 66 -9.24 3.80 -7.58
C LEU A 66 -10.40 4.71 -8.02
N SER A 67 -11.64 4.26 -7.86
CA SER A 67 -12.84 5.08 -8.12
C SER A 67 -12.97 6.32 -7.22
N LYS A 68 -12.09 6.50 -6.22
CA LYS A 68 -12.03 7.70 -5.37
C LYS A 68 -11.26 8.88 -6.00
N GLY A 69 -10.78 8.73 -7.23
CA GLY A 69 -10.12 9.82 -7.98
C GLY A 69 -8.80 10.24 -7.34
N GLU A 70 -8.57 11.54 -7.18
CA GLU A 70 -7.31 12.12 -6.68
C GLU A 70 -6.88 11.60 -5.29
N ASN A 71 -7.83 11.11 -4.49
CA ASN A 71 -7.57 10.54 -3.17
C ASN A 71 -7.07 9.08 -3.21
N SER A 72 -6.91 8.50 -4.40
CA SER A 72 -6.55 7.09 -4.59
C SER A 72 -5.05 6.84 -4.80
N LEU A 73 -4.19 7.53 -4.03
CA LEU A 73 -2.74 7.38 -4.11
C LEU A 73 -2.28 5.99 -3.62
N PHE A 74 -1.35 5.37 -4.36
CA PHE A 74 -0.81 4.05 -4.03
C PHE A 74 0.70 3.99 -4.24
N THR A 75 1.35 3.06 -3.55
CA THR A 75 2.79 2.85 -3.67
C THR A 75 3.16 2.27 -5.05
N PRO A 76 4.42 2.38 -5.50
CA PRO A 76 4.87 1.73 -6.72
C PRO A 76 4.78 0.20 -6.67
N ILE A 77 4.57 -0.44 -7.82
CA ILE A 77 4.77 -1.90 -7.94
C ILE A 77 6.27 -2.21 -7.92
N LEU A 78 6.63 -3.38 -7.40
CA LEU A 78 8.04 -3.79 -7.26
C LEU A 78 8.36 -4.93 -8.22
N LEU A 79 9.39 -4.74 -9.04
CA LEU A 79 9.74 -5.65 -10.13
C LEU A 79 11.18 -6.16 -10.02
N ASN A 80 11.43 -7.39 -10.45
CA ASN A 80 12.76 -7.89 -10.78
C ASN A 80 12.85 -8.04 -12.30
N ALA A 81 13.72 -7.26 -12.95
CA ALA A 81 13.89 -7.30 -14.41
C ALA A 81 14.70 -8.51 -14.89
N GLU A 82 15.32 -9.28 -13.99
CA GLU A 82 16.01 -10.54 -14.32
C GLU A 82 17.08 -10.39 -15.42
N ALA A 83 17.76 -9.23 -15.42
CA ALA A 83 18.70 -8.81 -16.46
C ALA A 83 18.13 -8.75 -17.89
N GLN A 84 16.81 -8.81 -18.05
CA GLN A 84 16.12 -8.75 -19.34
C GLN A 84 15.79 -7.33 -19.80
N TRP A 85 16.05 -6.32 -18.95
CA TRP A 85 15.82 -4.92 -19.27
C TRP A 85 17.14 -4.18 -19.36
N GLU A 86 17.34 -3.49 -20.48
CA GLU A 86 18.57 -2.75 -20.79
C GLU A 86 18.31 -1.25 -20.69
N PHE A 87 19.12 -0.57 -19.90
CA PHE A 87 19.03 0.88 -19.75
C PHE A 87 19.89 1.60 -20.79
N SER A 88 19.35 2.67 -21.36
CA SER A 88 20.07 3.57 -22.27
C SER A 88 19.80 5.01 -21.86
N SER A 89 20.86 5.73 -21.48
CA SER A 89 20.78 7.16 -21.15
C SER A 89 20.38 7.98 -22.38
N TYR A 90 19.54 9.00 -22.22
CA TYR A 90 19.21 9.89 -23.32
C TYR A 90 20.40 10.73 -23.78
N ASP A 91 21.20 11.18 -22.81
CA ASP A 91 22.34 12.04 -23.06
C ASP A 91 23.44 11.79 -22.01
N LYS A 92 24.68 12.17 -22.35
CA LYS A 92 25.85 11.94 -21.50
C LYS A 92 25.91 12.87 -20.28
N ASN A 93 25.19 13.99 -20.30
CA ASN A 93 25.19 14.97 -19.20
C ASN A 93 24.31 14.48 -18.04
N ARG A 94 23.29 13.67 -18.33
CA ARG A 94 22.43 13.01 -17.34
C ARG A 94 22.46 11.49 -17.54
N PRO A 95 23.58 10.84 -17.21
CA PRO A 95 23.78 9.42 -17.50
C PRO A 95 22.81 8.50 -16.73
N ALA A 96 22.17 8.99 -15.67
CA ALA A 96 21.17 8.27 -14.90
C ALA A 96 19.74 8.43 -15.44
N PHE A 97 19.49 9.30 -16.42
CA PHE A 97 18.15 9.54 -16.97
C PHE A 97 18.07 9.05 -18.42
N GLY A 98 17.08 8.20 -18.72
CA GLY A 98 17.04 7.48 -19.97
C GLY A 98 15.80 6.64 -20.17
N ARG A 99 15.96 5.56 -20.92
CA ARG A 99 14.89 4.61 -21.25
C ARG A 99 15.29 3.18 -20.91
N LEU A 100 14.31 2.31 -20.74
CA LEU A 100 14.50 0.87 -20.65
C LEU A 100 14.01 0.17 -21.90
N ILE A 101 14.83 -0.71 -22.44
CA ILE A 101 14.50 -1.62 -23.52
C ILE A 101 14.20 -2.99 -22.90
N CYS A 102 12.94 -3.42 -22.93
CA CYS A 102 12.46 -4.62 -22.27
C CYS A 102 12.49 -5.80 -23.25
N LYS A 103 13.48 -6.70 -23.11
CA LYS A 103 13.62 -7.90 -23.94
C LYS A 103 12.69 -9.03 -23.51
N ASN A 104 12.30 -9.04 -22.24
CA ASN A 104 11.37 -10.00 -21.67
C ASN A 104 10.55 -9.37 -20.53
N ARG A 105 9.58 -10.13 -20.00
CA ARG A 105 8.78 -9.75 -18.83
C ARG A 105 9.64 -9.75 -17.57
N ALA A 106 9.28 -8.90 -16.62
CA ALA A 106 9.86 -8.81 -15.29
C ALA A 106 9.01 -9.57 -14.26
N SER A 107 9.62 -10.13 -13.23
CA SER A 107 8.87 -10.73 -12.13
C SER A 107 8.27 -9.64 -11.23
N LEU A 108 6.96 -9.72 -10.97
CA LEU A 108 6.23 -8.86 -10.05
C LEU A 108 6.43 -9.38 -8.63
N MET A 109 7.30 -8.73 -7.84
CA MET A 109 7.58 -9.11 -6.47
C MET A 109 6.51 -8.59 -5.49
N ASP A 110 6.05 -7.35 -5.66
CA ASP A 110 5.00 -6.78 -4.83
C ASP A 110 4.02 -5.95 -5.65
N GLY A 111 2.74 -6.06 -5.30
CA GLY A 111 1.65 -5.36 -5.98
C GLY A 111 0.71 -6.22 -6.81
N GLN A 112 0.72 -7.55 -6.71
CA GLN A 112 -0.17 -8.43 -7.51
C GLN A 112 -1.66 -8.03 -7.43
N HIS A 113 -2.17 -7.73 -6.23
CA HIS A 113 -3.58 -7.32 -6.04
C HIS A 113 -3.84 -5.90 -6.53
N ARG A 114 -2.81 -5.04 -6.49
CA ARG A 114 -2.90 -3.68 -7.03
C ARG A 114 -3.01 -3.73 -8.54
N LEU A 115 -2.13 -4.50 -9.20
CA LEU A 115 -2.16 -4.67 -10.64
C LEU A 115 -3.46 -5.34 -11.11
N GLY A 116 -3.96 -6.36 -10.41
CA GLY A 116 -5.26 -6.97 -10.71
C GLY A 116 -6.45 -6.03 -10.49
N GLY A 117 -6.39 -5.15 -9.49
CA GLY A 117 -7.39 -4.11 -9.28
C GLY A 117 -7.34 -3.02 -10.37
N ILE A 118 -6.15 -2.63 -10.81
CA ILE A 118 -5.96 -1.68 -11.92
C ILE A 118 -6.51 -2.28 -13.22
N GLU A 119 -6.19 -3.54 -13.52
CA GLU A 119 -6.74 -4.23 -14.69
C GLU A 119 -8.26 -4.17 -14.73
N ARG A 120 -8.91 -4.49 -13.61
CA ARG A 120 -10.37 -4.42 -13.49
C ARG A 120 -10.87 -2.99 -13.67
N TYR A 121 -10.31 -2.03 -12.94
CA TYR A 121 -10.70 -0.63 -13.03
C TYR A 121 -10.60 -0.09 -14.45
N THR A 122 -9.48 -0.32 -15.16
CA THR A 122 -9.27 0.15 -16.53
C THR A 122 -10.22 -0.53 -17.52
N LYS A 123 -10.55 -1.81 -17.32
CA LYS A 123 -11.55 -2.52 -18.15
C LYS A 123 -12.95 -1.97 -17.94
N ASP A 124 -13.34 -1.74 -16.69
CA ASP A 124 -14.70 -1.29 -16.34
C ASP A 124 -14.95 0.17 -16.76
N THR A 125 -13.91 1.01 -16.75
CA THR A 125 -14.03 2.45 -17.02
C THR A 125 -13.50 2.88 -18.38
N ASN A 126 -12.85 1.99 -19.12
CA ASN A 126 -12.12 2.29 -20.35
C ASN A 126 -11.11 3.45 -20.18
N SER A 127 -10.51 3.55 -18.99
CA SER A 127 -9.51 4.56 -18.66
C SER A 127 -8.10 4.08 -18.94
N ASP A 128 -7.20 5.03 -19.24
CA ASP A 128 -5.75 4.79 -19.20
C ASP A 128 -5.18 5.29 -17.88
N MET A 129 -4.19 4.59 -17.35
CA MET A 129 -3.60 4.87 -16.04
C MET A 129 -2.10 4.62 -16.07
N GLN A 130 -1.34 5.58 -15.52
CA GLN A 130 0.09 5.43 -15.29
C GLN A 130 0.33 4.76 -13.93
N ILE A 131 1.14 3.71 -13.94
CA ILE A 131 1.49 2.89 -12.79
C ILE A 131 2.95 3.18 -12.44
N PRO A 132 3.22 3.77 -11.26
CA PRO A 132 4.59 3.93 -10.80
C PRO A 132 5.20 2.56 -10.49
N PHE A 133 6.49 2.40 -10.82
CA PHE A 133 7.23 1.17 -10.51
C PHE A 133 8.63 1.45 -9.97
N LEU A 134 9.14 0.49 -9.21
CA LEU A 134 10.56 0.33 -8.91
C LEU A 134 10.99 -1.06 -9.38
N ALA A 135 11.98 -1.14 -10.25
CA ALA A 135 12.53 -2.39 -10.74
C ALA A 135 13.99 -2.55 -10.28
N PHE A 136 14.36 -3.74 -9.82
CA PHE A 136 15.76 -4.12 -9.76
C PHE A 136 16.20 -4.59 -11.15
N HIS A 137 17.41 -4.23 -11.56
CA HIS A 137 17.96 -4.78 -12.80
C HIS A 137 18.08 -6.30 -12.73
N PHE A 138 18.60 -6.80 -11.60
CA PHE A 138 18.73 -8.22 -11.34
C PHE A 138 18.78 -8.48 -9.83
N LEU A 139 17.91 -9.38 -9.39
CA LEU A 139 18.04 -10.16 -8.15
C LEU A 139 18.06 -11.63 -8.56
N ASP A 140 18.90 -12.43 -7.92
CA ASP A 140 18.74 -13.89 -8.03
C ASP A 140 17.47 -14.36 -7.29
N GLU A 141 17.12 -15.63 -7.47
CA GLU A 141 15.88 -16.17 -6.90
C GLU A 141 15.83 -16.11 -5.37
N ASP A 142 16.97 -16.33 -4.70
CA ASP A 142 17.03 -16.35 -3.24
C ASP A 142 16.96 -14.92 -2.68
N GLU A 143 17.61 -13.96 -3.34
CA GLU A 143 17.52 -12.53 -3.04
C GLU A 143 16.10 -11.99 -3.22
N GLU A 144 15.45 -12.36 -4.33
CA GLU A 144 14.07 -11.99 -4.65
C GLU A 144 13.10 -12.53 -3.60
N MET A 145 13.18 -13.83 -3.29
CA MET A 145 12.31 -14.48 -2.30
C MET A 145 12.52 -13.89 -0.90
N LYS A 146 13.76 -13.61 -0.51
CA LYS A 146 14.07 -12.95 0.77
C LYS A 146 13.53 -11.54 0.84
N LEU A 147 13.62 -10.78 -0.25
CA LEU A 147 13.05 -9.43 -0.31
C LEU A 147 11.51 -9.48 -0.23
N PHE A 148 10.88 -10.40 -0.97
CA PHE A 148 9.44 -10.65 -0.90
C PHE A 148 8.99 -10.94 0.53
N ASP A 149 9.65 -11.88 1.21
CA ASP A 149 9.34 -12.24 2.60
C ASP A 149 9.54 -11.04 3.53
N THR A 150 10.65 -10.30 3.37
CA THR A 150 10.94 -9.12 4.19
C THR A 150 9.85 -8.06 4.06
N ILE A 151 9.41 -7.75 2.84
CA ILE A 151 8.34 -6.76 2.59
C ILE A 151 7.03 -7.21 3.25
N ASN A 152 6.66 -8.48 3.09
CA ASN A 152 5.37 -8.99 3.55
C ASN A 152 5.32 -9.31 5.06
N THR A 153 6.47 -9.53 5.71
CA THR A 153 6.52 -9.86 7.16
C THR A 153 6.95 -8.70 8.04
N LYS A 154 7.80 -7.78 7.55
CA LYS A 154 8.33 -6.67 8.36
C LYS A 154 7.49 -5.39 8.28
N ALA A 155 6.76 -5.17 7.19
CA ALA A 155 5.83 -4.05 7.08
C ALA A 155 4.63 -4.28 8.02
N LYS A 156 4.66 -3.65 9.19
CA LYS A 156 3.55 -3.73 10.16
C LYS A 156 2.48 -2.72 9.78
N GLY A 157 1.23 -3.18 9.66
CA GLY A 157 0.08 -2.29 9.60
C GLY A 157 0.03 -1.37 10.82
N ILE A 158 -0.52 -0.17 10.65
CA ILE A 158 -0.77 0.72 11.79
C ILE A 158 -1.70 0.03 12.79
N GLY A 159 -1.36 0.11 14.08
CA GLY A 159 -2.22 -0.44 15.13
C GLY A 159 -3.59 0.25 15.16
N THR A 160 -4.63 -0.46 15.58
CA THR A 160 -6.02 0.04 15.47
C THR A 160 -6.23 1.35 16.24
N SER A 161 -5.61 1.51 17.41
CA SER A 161 -5.67 2.78 18.17
C SER A 161 -5.09 3.96 17.39
N LEU A 162 -3.91 3.78 16.78
CA LEU A 162 -3.31 4.80 15.92
C LEU A 162 -4.18 5.06 14.68
N SER A 163 -4.75 4.02 14.06
CA SER A 163 -5.66 4.20 12.92
C SER A 163 -6.90 5.01 13.28
N ARG A 164 -7.46 4.85 14.47
CA ARG A 164 -8.58 5.65 14.96
C ARG A 164 -8.17 7.09 15.23
N TYR A 165 -7.03 7.30 15.90
CA TYR A 165 -6.47 8.63 16.09
C TYR A 165 -6.28 9.41 14.78
N LEU A 166 -5.79 8.75 13.72
CA LEU A 166 -5.62 9.37 12.41
C LEU A 166 -6.96 9.75 11.74
N ARG A 167 -8.08 9.14 12.15
CA ARG A 167 -9.42 9.41 11.62
C ARG A 167 -10.24 10.41 12.45
N ARG A 168 -9.67 10.97 13.52
CA ARG A 168 -10.37 11.91 14.43
C ARG A 168 -11.00 13.11 13.72
N ASP A 169 -10.49 13.51 12.56
CA ASP A 169 -11.03 14.66 11.80
C ASP A 169 -12.25 14.25 10.94
N SER A 170 -12.50 12.95 10.78
CA SER A 170 -13.51 12.37 9.88
C SER A 170 -14.50 11.40 10.54
N ASP A 171 -14.27 11.06 11.82
CA ASP A 171 -15.03 10.06 12.57
C ASP A 171 -15.24 10.58 14.00
N ASP A 172 -16.48 10.94 14.33
CA ASP A 172 -16.87 11.54 15.60
C ASP A 172 -16.45 10.68 16.80
N ASN A 173 -16.62 9.36 16.74
CA ASN A 173 -16.21 8.49 17.85
C ASN A 173 -14.68 8.44 18.00
N SER A 174 -13.95 8.54 16.89
CA SER A 174 -12.49 8.67 16.94
C SER A 174 -12.06 10.03 17.52
N TRP A 175 -12.81 11.10 17.23
CA TRP A 175 -12.61 12.42 17.83
C TRP A 175 -12.85 12.39 19.34
N ILE A 176 -14.04 11.95 19.78
CA ILE A 176 -14.41 11.89 21.20
C ILE A 176 -13.43 11.01 21.98
N ALA A 177 -13.07 9.82 21.46
CA ALA A 177 -12.09 8.95 22.11
C ALA A 177 -10.70 9.59 22.22
N THR A 178 -10.34 10.46 21.29
CA THR A 178 -9.10 11.24 21.34
C THR A 178 -9.19 12.29 22.45
N GLU A 179 -10.27 13.06 22.49
CA GLU A 179 -10.51 14.08 23.51
C GLU A 179 -10.54 13.51 24.93
N LEU A 180 -11.16 12.35 25.12
CA LEU A 180 -11.12 11.64 26.40
C LEU A 180 -9.69 11.32 26.85
N ILE A 181 -8.73 11.14 25.96
CA ILE A 181 -7.33 10.87 26.34
C ILE A 181 -6.53 12.16 26.48
N THR A 182 -6.78 13.17 25.65
CA THR A 182 -5.93 14.38 25.57
C THR A 182 -6.31 15.44 26.60
N ARG A 183 -7.59 15.55 26.96
CA ARG A 183 -8.07 16.58 27.89
C ARG A 183 -7.64 16.31 29.32
N GLY A 184 -7.16 17.33 30.02
CA GLY A 184 -6.64 17.20 31.39
C GLY A 184 -7.73 16.96 32.45
N ASP A 185 -8.96 17.34 32.18
CA ASP A 185 -10.13 17.12 33.04
C ASP A 185 -10.78 15.74 32.86
N SER A 186 -10.34 14.97 31.86
CA SER A 186 -10.89 13.65 31.59
C SER A 186 -10.36 12.59 32.56
N PRO A 187 -11.20 11.66 33.05
CA PRO A 187 -10.75 10.54 33.87
C PRO A 187 -9.77 9.61 33.12
N PHE A 188 -9.74 9.66 31.78
CA PHE A 188 -8.84 8.85 30.96
C PHE A 188 -7.51 9.53 30.64
N HIS A 189 -7.27 10.78 31.08
CA HIS A 189 -6.08 11.54 30.71
C HIS A 189 -4.76 10.83 31.07
N PHE A 190 -4.66 10.38 32.33
CA PHE A 190 -3.44 9.75 32.83
C PHE A 190 -3.34 8.25 32.49
N ILE A 191 -4.48 7.60 32.23
CA ILE A 191 -4.56 6.15 31.97
C ILE A 191 -4.70 5.77 30.49
N GLY A 192 -4.90 6.77 29.63
CA GLY A 192 -5.15 6.64 28.20
C GLY A 192 -3.89 6.53 27.35
N SER A 193 -3.97 5.78 26.25
CA SER A 193 -2.92 5.69 25.23
C SER A 193 -3.50 5.82 23.82
N LEU A 194 -3.13 6.92 23.14
CA LEU A 194 -3.52 7.24 21.77
C LEU A 194 -3.05 6.20 20.75
N THR A 195 -1.81 5.72 20.88
CA THR A 195 -1.18 4.80 19.92
C THR A 195 -1.46 3.33 20.26
N GLY A 196 -2.15 3.06 21.37
CA GLY A 196 -2.43 1.71 21.85
C GLY A 196 -1.27 1.01 22.58
N LYS A 197 -0.13 1.67 22.79
CA LYS A 197 0.98 1.12 23.59
C LYS A 197 0.62 1.14 25.08
N ARG A 198 0.40 -0.04 25.66
CA ARG A 198 0.07 -0.20 27.09
C ARG A 198 1.32 -0.20 27.97
N ASN A 199 1.18 0.38 29.17
CA ASN A 199 2.14 0.26 30.28
C ASN A 199 1.41 0.40 31.63
N ALA A 200 2.13 0.28 32.75
CA ALA A 200 1.55 0.31 34.09
C ALA A 200 0.70 1.57 34.37
N GLY A 201 1.07 2.72 33.79
CA GLY A 201 0.30 3.96 33.90
C GLY A 201 -0.81 4.10 32.86
N ARG A 202 -0.63 3.56 31.65
CA ARG A 202 -1.53 3.75 30.49
C ARG A 202 -2.07 2.42 29.98
N HIS A 203 -3.15 1.93 30.58
CA HIS A 203 -3.75 0.63 30.26
C HIS A 203 -5.03 0.73 29.40
N VAL A 204 -5.65 1.91 29.33
CA VAL A 204 -6.82 2.18 28.49
C VAL A 204 -6.34 2.68 27.12
N THR A 205 -6.68 1.96 26.04
CA THR A 205 -6.30 2.39 24.69
C THR A 205 -7.40 3.21 24.02
N LEU A 206 -7.04 4.05 23.05
CA LEU A 206 -8.03 4.76 22.24
C LEU A 206 -9.02 3.80 21.58
N GLN A 207 -8.56 2.63 21.12
CA GLN A 207 -9.46 1.60 20.59
C GLN A 207 -10.44 1.04 21.65
N ASN A 208 -10.07 1.00 22.92
CA ASN A 208 -10.99 0.58 23.99
C ASN A 208 -12.10 1.62 24.16
N LEU A 209 -11.74 2.90 24.28
CA LEU A 209 -12.71 3.99 24.41
C LEU A 209 -13.63 4.06 23.20
N TYR A 210 -13.07 4.00 21.99
CA TYR A 210 -13.85 3.98 20.75
C TYR A 210 -14.93 2.89 20.75
N LYS A 211 -14.61 1.65 21.19
CA LYS A 211 -15.61 0.56 21.26
C LYS A 211 -16.70 0.83 22.30
N VAL A 212 -16.35 1.45 23.43
CA VAL A 212 -17.33 1.83 24.45
C VAL A 212 -18.29 2.88 23.88
N LEU A 213 -17.76 3.89 23.17
CA LEU A 213 -18.57 4.92 22.51
C LEU A 213 -19.48 4.34 21.42
N GLU A 214 -19.00 3.36 20.63
CA GLU A 214 -19.83 2.66 19.64
C GLU A 214 -21.03 1.96 20.28
N ILE A 215 -20.88 1.42 21.49
CA ILE A 215 -21.98 0.78 22.23
C ILE A 215 -22.90 1.85 22.82
N LEU A 216 -22.33 2.86 23.46
CA LEU A 216 -23.06 3.90 24.17
C LEU A 216 -23.94 4.74 23.23
N PHE A 217 -23.42 5.11 22.06
CA PHE A 217 -24.11 5.96 21.09
C PHE A 217 -24.86 5.18 20.02
N LYS A 218 -25.06 3.88 20.21
CA LYS A 218 -25.81 3.03 19.26
C LYS A 218 -27.32 3.32 19.27
N SER A 219 -27.85 3.95 20.32
CA SER A 219 -29.28 4.19 20.49
C SER A 219 -29.79 5.38 19.67
N VAL A 220 -31.04 5.27 19.18
CA VAL A 220 -31.65 6.28 18.30
C VAL A 220 -31.61 7.71 18.86
N PRO A 221 -31.90 7.95 20.16
CA PRO A 221 -31.85 9.30 20.73
C PRO A 221 -30.46 9.96 20.63
N MET A 222 -29.39 9.16 20.60
CA MET A 222 -28.01 9.66 20.57
C MET A 222 -27.57 10.13 19.18
N PHE A 223 -28.29 9.79 18.11
CA PHE A 223 -27.93 10.23 16.75
C PHE A 223 -28.13 11.72 16.53
N HIS A 224 -29.05 12.35 17.26
CA HIS A 224 -29.35 13.78 17.13
C HIS A 224 -28.32 14.67 17.82
N LEU A 225 -27.50 14.11 18.70
CA LEU A 225 -26.49 14.86 19.43
C LEU A 225 -25.24 15.07 18.57
N THR A 226 -24.73 16.30 18.63
CA THR A 226 -23.41 16.69 18.12
C THR A 226 -22.30 15.93 18.85
N LYS A 227 -21.12 15.87 18.24
CA LYS A 227 -19.95 15.21 18.86
C LYS A 227 -19.51 15.92 20.15
N GLU A 228 -19.69 17.23 20.24
CA GLU A 228 -19.42 18.02 21.44
C GLU A 228 -20.40 17.68 22.57
N GLU A 229 -21.70 17.59 22.29
CA GLU A 229 -22.70 17.16 23.28
C GLU A 229 -22.44 15.73 23.76
N LYS A 230 -22.11 14.83 22.83
CA LYS A 230 -21.71 13.45 23.16
C LYS A 230 -20.47 13.40 24.04
N LEU A 231 -19.46 14.24 23.77
CA LEU A 231 -18.26 14.35 24.60
C LEU A 231 -18.61 14.79 26.02
N MET A 232 -19.47 15.81 26.16
CA MET A 232 -19.88 16.29 27.49
C MET A 232 -20.60 15.21 28.30
N LEU A 233 -21.41 14.35 27.67
CA LEU A 233 -22.09 13.25 28.35
C LEU A 233 -21.14 12.18 28.90
N VAL A 234 -19.97 11.98 28.28
CA VAL A 234 -19.01 10.94 28.67
C VAL A 234 -17.86 11.45 29.54
N LEU A 235 -17.80 12.77 29.77
CA LEU A 235 -16.85 13.40 30.69
C LEU A 235 -17.38 13.46 32.14
N VAL A 236 -18.66 13.19 32.36
CA VAL A 236 -19.32 13.11 33.68
C VAL A 236 -19.16 11.72 34.28
#